data_AF-A0A5X5Z709-F1
#
_entry.id   AF-A0A5X5Z709-F1
#
_cell.length_a   1.000
_cell.length_b   1.000
_cell.length_c   1.000
_cell.angle_alpha   90.00
_cell.angle_beta   90.00
_cell.angle_gamma   90.00
#
_symmetry.space_group_name_H-M   'P 1'
#
loop_
_entity.id
_entity.type
_entity.pdbx_description
1 polymer ?
#
loop_
_entity_poly.entity_id
_entity_poly.type
_entity_poly.pdbx_seq_one_letter_code
_entity_poly.pdbx_strand_id
1 'polypeptide(L)'
;MIPEKDKKASSSQRSSQMIPGESAQCATLPSKNVAREMMQNGAAEHLRKAILMAQERAIEYQSIVDIEAARLRKEIDILGDGEPEGIHPAQRLCGLMQDAAYYMNDFISRLAAIYQTEQKLQQGQEKLIQGARQQAFKEAEAREKLDIARLQAEQRSKEIDYRLGADARAARVIATAIRMREREELDDIGVAEYIERQGVSVPAILAARAAKAITLLEPPISDSNDVDDEQLDKEAREFASLQANHPQWLADRRADVATIVEDLGCGDYDQNGERKAGEFESNDDELDIDPSATAEIYGDYDASDTEYDGGYDEIAIESPEAD
;
A
#
# COMPACT_ATOMS: atom_id res chain seq x y z
N MET A 1 -23.33 117.40 5.47
CA MET A 1 -24.57 116.60 5.51
C MET A 1 -24.72 115.94 4.15
N ILE A 2 -24.71 114.63 3.94
CA ILE A 2 -24.91 113.43 4.77
C ILE A 2 -24.13 112.28 4.07
N PRO A 3 -23.45 111.40 4.81
CA PRO A 3 -22.78 110.21 4.27
C PRO A 3 -23.78 109.10 3.93
N GLU A 4 -23.46 108.29 2.91
CA GLU A 4 -24.23 107.12 2.51
C GLU A 4 -24.23 106.02 3.58
N LYS A 5 -25.41 105.45 3.78
CA LYS A 5 -25.76 104.47 4.81
C LYS A 5 -25.19 103.08 4.55
N ASP A 6 -24.60 102.53 5.61
CA ASP A 6 -24.81 101.21 6.17
C ASP A 6 -24.99 100.01 5.22
N LYS A 7 -23.88 99.30 4.95
CA LYS A 7 -23.94 97.85 4.71
C LYS A 7 -23.71 97.11 6.02
N LYS A 8 -24.80 96.50 6.50
CA LYS A 8 -24.87 95.58 7.63
C LYS A 8 -23.84 94.45 7.50
N ALA A 9 -23.21 94.17 8.64
CA ALA A 9 -22.40 93.01 8.92
C ALA A 9 -23.17 91.69 8.69
N SER A 10 -22.51 90.71 8.06
CA SER A 10 -22.83 89.30 8.27
C SER A 10 -21.76 88.70 9.18
N SER A 11 -22.13 88.49 10.42
CA SER A 11 -21.33 87.83 11.43
C SER A 11 -21.34 86.31 11.23
N SER A 12 -20.22 85.68 11.61
CA SER A 12 -20.10 84.32 12.14
C SER A 12 -20.34 83.14 11.21
N GLN A 13 -19.23 82.55 10.77
CA GLN A 13 -18.98 81.11 10.93
C GLN A 13 -17.47 80.87 10.76
N ARG A 14 -16.69 81.06 11.84
CA ARG A 14 -15.31 80.55 11.91
C ARG A 14 -15.39 79.07 12.22
N SER A 15 -15.16 78.25 11.20
CA SER A 15 -15.05 76.80 11.31
C SER A 15 -13.84 76.43 12.16
N SER A 16 -14.05 75.67 13.24
CA SER A 16 -13.02 75.17 14.16
C SER A 16 -12.26 73.94 13.62
N GLN A 17 -12.25 73.69 12.31
CA GLN A 17 -11.45 72.62 11.71
C GLN A 17 -10.16 73.19 11.12
N MET A 18 -9.04 72.76 11.71
CA MET A 18 -7.68 73.18 11.42
C MET A 18 -7.02 72.41 10.26
N ILE A 19 -7.76 71.53 9.59
CA ILE A 19 -7.36 70.83 8.38
C ILE A 19 -8.26 71.36 7.25
N PRO A 20 -7.72 71.77 6.08
CA PRO A 20 -8.55 72.15 4.94
C PRO A 20 -9.49 70.99 4.60
N GLY A 21 -10.79 71.25 4.75
CA GLY A 21 -11.85 70.34 4.34
C GLY A 21 -11.97 70.27 2.83
N GLU A 22 -11.00 69.64 2.15
CA GLU A 22 -11.25 69.01 0.86
C GLU A 22 -11.39 67.52 1.09
N SER A 23 -12.66 67.10 1.11
CA SER A 23 -13.12 65.74 1.31
C SER A 23 -12.72 65.13 2.65
N ALA A 24 -13.72 64.99 3.54
CA ALA A 24 -13.83 63.75 4.27
C ALA A 24 -13.80 62.61 3.23
N GLN A 25 -12.60 62.11 2.90
CA GLN A 25 -12.44 60.80 2.30
C GLN A 25 -12.78 59.80 3.40
N CYS A 26 -14.08 59.75 3.72
CA CYS A 26 -14.72 58.52 4.12
C CYS A 26 -14.11 57.46 3.23
N ALA A 27 -13.37 56.52 3.83
CA ALA A 27 -12.61 55.49 3.14
C ALA A 27 -13.38 55.02 1.90
N THR A 28 -13.04 55.59 0.74
CA THR A 28 -13.85 55.42 -0.44
C THR A 28 -13.67 53.97 -0.83
N LEU A 29 -14.77 53.22 -0.77
CA LEU A 29 -14.79 51.84 -1.23
C LEU A 29 -14.11 51.81 -2.61
N PRO A 30 -13.23 50.82 -2.86
CA PRO A 30 -12.44 50.77 -4.07
C PRO A 30 -13.35 50.88 -5.29
N SER A 31 -12.92 51.66 -6.30
CA SER A 31 -13.71 51.86 -7.51
C SER A 31 -14.06 50.50 -8.15
N LYS A 32 -15.17 50.44 -8.90
CA LYS A 32 -15.66 49.19 -9.54
C LYS A 32 -14.59 48.44 -10.35
N ASN A 33 -13.57 49.15 -10.85
CA ASN A 33 -12.46 48.55 -11.59
C ASN A 33 -11.44 47.87 -10.67
N VAL A 34 -11.17 48.44 -9.49
CA VAL A 34 -10.30 47.82 -8.49
C VAL A 34 -11.00 46.58 -7.92
N ALA A 35 -12.31 46.64 -7.61
CA ALA A 35 -13.08 45.47 -7.18
C ALA A 35 -13.07 44.30 -8.20
N ARG A 36 -12.93 44.59 -9.49
CA ARG A 36 -12.85 43.59 -10.56
C ARG A 36 -11.44 42.97 -10.68
N GLU A 37 -10.39 43.79 -10.55
CA GLU A 37 -8.99 43.30 -10.38
C GLU A 37 -8.84 42.47 -9.08
N MET A 38 -9.53 42.86 -8.01
CA MET A 38 -9.53 42.18 -6.71
C MET A 38 -10.10 40.74 -6.79
N MET A 39 -11.03 40.49 -7.70
CA MET A 39 -11.56 39.14 -7.95
C MET A 39 -10.62 38.27 -8.79
N GLN A 40 -9.73 38.87 -9.59
CA GLN A 40 -8.79 38.16 -10.48
C GLN A 40 -7.54 37.68 -9.75
N ASN A 41 -6.99 38.46 -8.80
CA ASN A 41 -5.70 38.16 -8.16
C ASN A 41 -5.82 37.36 -6.84
N GLY A 42 -7.04 37.10 -6.36
CA GLY A 42 -7.29 36.35 -5.13
C GLY A 42 -7.22 37.21 -3.85
N ALA A 43 -7.85 36.71 -2.78
CA ALA A 43 -8.06 37.48 -1.54
C ALA A 43 -6.75 37.87 -0.80
N ALA A 44 -5.71 37.04 -0.87
CA ALA A 44 -4.44 37.29 -0.20
C ALA A 44 -3.63 38.41 -0.87
N GLU A 45 -3.51 38.37 -2.21
CA GLU A 45 -2.86 39.44 -2.99
C GLU A 45 -3.59 40.78 -2.85
N HIS A 46 -4.91 40.73 -2.74
CA HIS A 46 -5.70 41.92 -2.45
C HIS A 46 -5.36 42.54 -1.09
N LEU A 47 -5.29 41.75 -0.02
CA LEU A 47 -4.93 42.25 1.31
C LEU A 47 -3.52 42.86 1.32
N ARG A 48 -2.57 42.24 0.62
CA ARG A 48 -1.20 42.80 0.45
C ARG A 48 -1.20 44.14 -0.26
N LYS A 49 -1.93 44.27 -1.38
CA LYS A 49 -2.07 45.54 -2.11
C LYS A 49 -2.72 46.62 -1.24
N ALA A 50 -3.72 46.25 -0.44
CA ALA A 50 -4.37 47.15 0.51
C ALA A 50 -3.42 47.61 1.63
N ILE A 51 -2.57 46.71 2.15
CA ILE A 51 -1.53 47.05 3.15
C ILE A 51 -0.55 48.07 2.56
N LEU A 52 -0.05 47.85 1.35
CA LEU A 52 0.91 48.75 0.70
C LEU A 52 0.31 50.14 0.48
N MET A 53 -0.91 50.20 -0.08
CA MET A 53 -1.61 51.48 -0.26
C MET A 53 -1.88 52.20 1.07
N ALA A 54 -2.17 51.45 2.13
CA ALA A 54 -2.37 52.01 3.46
C ALA A 54 -1.06 52.58 4.01
N GLN A 55 0.06 51.87 3.85
CA GLN A 55 1.38 52.34 4.25
C GLN A 55 1.82 53.61 3.49
N GLU A 56 1.62 53.65 2.17
CA GLU A 56 1.90 54.83 1.36
C GLU A 56 1.11 56.05 1.86
N ARG A 57 -0.19 55.90 2.10
CA ARG A 57 -1.04 56.98 2.64
C ARG A 57 -0.61 57.45 4.04
N ALA A 58 -0.13 56.54 4.89
CA ALA A 58 0.36 56.92 6.21
C ALA A 58 1.65 57.77 6.12
N ILE A 59 2.54 57.43 5.18
CA ILE A 59 3.76 58.23 4.90
C ILE A 59 3.38 59.62 4.37
N GLU A 60 2.42 59.69 3.44
CA GLU A 60 1.90 60.96 2.92
C GLU A 60 1.30 61.82 4.04
N TYR A 61 0.45 61.22 4.89
CA TYR A 61 -0.15 61.90 6.02
C TYR A 61 0.90 62.42 7.01
N GLN A 62 1.90 61.60 7.34
CA GLN A 62 3.02 62.03 8.18
C GLN A 62 3.77 63.22 7.57
N SER A 63 4.06 63.18 6.27
CA SER A 63 4.70 64.31 5.59
C SER A 63 3.87 65.59 5.67
N ILE A 64 2.54 65.51 5.55
CA ILE A 64 1.65 66.67 5.66
C ILE A 64 1.69 67.25 7.08
N VAL A 65 1.61 66.38 8.09
CA VAL A 65 1.67 66.76 9.50
C VAL A 65 3.02 67.42 9.82
N ASP A 66 4.13 66.86 9.33
CA ASP A 66 5.47 67.40 9.57
C ASP A 66 5.66 68.79 8.93
N ILE A 67 5.11 69.00 7.73
CA ILE A 67 5.15 70.30 7.04
C ILE A 67 4.35 71.35 7.84
N GLU A 68 3.12 71.04 8.25
CA GLU A 68 2.28 72.00 8.99
C GLU A 68 2.82 72.22 10.41
N ALA A 69 3.38 71.20 11.05
CA ALA A 69 4.05 71.34 12.34
C ALA A 69 5.28 72.25 12.24
N ALA A 70 6.11 72.11 11.19
CA ALA A 70 7.24 72.99 10.95
C ALA A 70 6.81 74.44 10.66
N ARG A 71 5.71 74.62 9.94
CA ARG A 71 5.11 75.94 9.71
C ARG A 71 4.64 76.60 11.00
N LEU A 72 3.87 75.88 11.82
CA LEU A 72 3.37 76.38 13.10
C LEU A 72 4.50 76.69 14.08
N ARG A 73 5.58 75.89 14.09
CA ARG A 73 6.79 76.19 14.90
C ARG A 73 7.45 77.50 14.49
N LYS A 74 7.63 77.75 13.19
CA LYS A 74 8.15 79.04 12.71
C LYS A 74 7.24 80.21 13.09
N GLU A 75 5.93 80.01 13.03
CA GLU A 75 4.96 81.03 13.46
C GLU A 75 5.08 81.34 14.96
N ILE A 76 5.28 80.32 15.80
CA ILE A 76 5.55 80.49 17.24
C ILE A 76 6.84 81.27 17.47
N ASP A 77 7.92 80.90 16.77
CA ASP A 77 9.23 81.55 16.92
C ASP A 77 9.18 83.04 16.50
N ILE A 78 8.39 83.37 15.47
CA ILE A 78 8.20 84.76 15.00
C ILE A 78 7.32 85.55 15.97
N LEU A 79 6.28 84.93 16.54
CA LEU A 79 5.33 85.59 17.43
C LEU A 79 5.97 85.96 18.78
N GLY A 80 6.84 85.09 19.32
CA GLY A 80 7.48 85.29 20.62
C GLY A 80 6.44 85.51 21.74
N ASP A 81 6.60 86.59 22.51
CA ASP A 81 5.65 87.00 23.56
C ASP A 81 4.51 87.91 23.04
N GLY A 82 4.38 88.08 21.72
CA GLY A 82 3.34 88.89 21.11
C GLY A 82 1.94 88.27 21.21
N GLU A 83 0.89 89.10 21.25
CA GLU A 83 -0.48 88.60 21.20
C GLU A 83 -0.85 88.11 19.78
N PRO A 84 -1.32 86.86 19.63
CA PRO A 84 -1.73 86.34 18.33
C PRO A 84 -3.06 86.93 17.87
N GLU A 85 -3.21 87.11 16.55
CA GLU A 85 -4.53 87.30 15.92
C GLU A 85 -5.30 85.96 15.87
N GLY A 86 -5.77 85.47 17.02
CA GLY A 86 -6.61 84.27 17.12
C GLY A 86 -6.04 83.17 18.01
N ILE A 87 -6.34 81.89 17.68
CA ILE A 87 -5.85 80.75 18.46
C ILE A 87 -4.33 80.68 18.37
N HIS A 88 -3.68 80.68 19.53
CA HIS A 88 -2.23 80.64 19.63
C HIS A 88 -1.65 79.47 18.80
N PRO A 89 -0.63 79.69 17.96
CA PRO A 89 -0.09 78.65 17.08
C PRO A 89 0.44 77.43 17.84
N ALA A 90 0.90 77.58 19.09
CA ALA A 90 1.23 76.44 19.96
C ALA A 90 0.01 75.56 20.30
N GLN A 91 -1.17 76.15 20.50
CA GLN A 91 -2.39 75.38 20.76
C GLN A 91 -2.87 74.66 19.49
N ARG A 92 -2.71 75.29 18.32
CA ARG A 92 -2.93 74.66 17.01
C ARG A 92 -1.98 73.48 16.76
N LEU A 93 -0.70 73.64 17.10
CA LEU A 93 0.30 72.57 17.01
C LEU A 93 -0.04 71.40 17.93
N CYS A 94 -0.44 71.66 19.18
CA CYS A 94 -0.90 70.61 20.10
C CYS A 94 -2.11 69.85 19.55
N GLY A 95 -3.10 70.55 18.98
CA GLY A 95 -4.26 69.92 18.33
C GLY A 95 -3.87 69.05 17.15
N LEU A 96 -3.00 69.55 16.27
CA LEU A 96 -2.46 68.78 15.13
C LEU A 96 -1.75 67.50 15.59
N MET A 97 -0.94 67.58 16.65
CA MET A 97 -0.25 66.40 17.19
C MET A 97 -1.22 65.40 17.83
N GLN A 98 -2.29 65.86 18.49
CA GLN A 98 -3.33 64.99 19.05
C GLN A 98 -4.10 64.27 17.93
N ASP A 99 -4.53 64.99 16.90
CA ASP A 99 -5.24 64.42 15.75
C ASP A 99 -4.37 63.40 15.01
N ALA A 100 -3.07 63.70 14.83
CA ALA A 100 -2.12 62.79 14.23
C ALA A 100 -1.92 61.52 15.08
N ALA A 101 -1.86 61.65 16.41
CA ALA A 101 -1.76 60.50 17.30
C ALA A 101 -3.00 59.59 17.22
N TYR A 102 -4.21 60.17 17.17
CA TYR A 102 -5.44 59.40 16.98
C TYR A 102 -5.48 58.68 15.64
N TYR A 103 -5.12 59.39 14.56
CA TYR A 103 -5.05 58.80 13.21
C TYR A 103 -4.09 57.61 13.17
N MET A 104 -2.88 57.78 13.70
CA MET A 104 -1.86 56.72 13.71
C MET A 104 -2.29 55.50 14.55
N ASN A 105 -2.98 55.71 15.67
CA ASN A 105 -3.47 54.62 16.50
C ASN A 105 -4.59 53.81 15.81
N ASP A 106 -5.54 54.48 15.14
CA ASP A 106 -6.57 53.82 14.32
C ASP A 106 -5.93 53.09 13.14
N PHE A 107 -4.95 53.72 12.48
CA PHE A 107 -4.20 53.13 11.39
C PHE A 107 -3.49 51.82 11.78
N ILE A 108 -2.76 51.82 12.89
CA ILE A 108 -2.07 50.64 13.42
C ILE A 108 -3.08 49.53 13.75
N SER A 109 -4.20 49.88 14.38
CA SER A 109 -5.26 48.93 14.73
C SER A 109 -5.87 48.26 13.50
N ARG A 110 -6.14 49.04 12.44
CA ARG A 110 -6.66 48.52 11.17
C ARG A 110 -5.65 47.65 10.44
N LEU A 111 -4.37 48.06 10.39
CA LEU A 111 -3.31 47.23 9.82
C LEU A 111 -3.19 45.90 10.55
N ALA A 112 -3.20 45.90 11.89
CA ALA A 112 -3.15 44.69 12.69
C ALA A 112 -4.30 43.71 12.36
N ALA A 113 -5.52 44.23 12.20
CA ALA A 113 -6.66 43.43 11.79
C ALA A 113 -6.47 42.82 10.39
N ILE A 114 -5.97 43.60 9.43
CA ILE A 114 -5.70 43.12 8.06
C ILE A 114 -4.66 42.00 8.07
N TYR A 115 -3.53 42.18 8.77
CA TYR A 115 -2.49 41.14 8.89
C TYR A 115 -3.02 39.85 9.55
N GLN A 116 -3.82 39.97 10.61
CA GLN A 116 -4.43 38.80 11.24
C GLN A 116 -5.35 38.04 10.28
N THR A 117 -6.11 38.75 9.45
CA THR A 117 -6.96 38.10 8.44
C THR A 117 -6.16 37.43 7.33
N GLU A 118 -5.07 38.05 6.87
CA GLU A 118 -4.16 37.44 5.88
C GLU A 118 -3.56 36.13 6.42
N GLN A 119 -3.09 36.13 7.67
CA GLN A 119 -2.51 34.94 8.29
C GLN A 119 -3.54 33.79 8.39
N LYS A 120 -4.79 34.10 8.76
CA LYS A 120 -5.87 33.10 8.81
C LYS A 120 -6.19 32.54 7.43
N LEU A 121 -6.18 33.37 6.39
CA LEU A 121 -6.38 32.93 5.01
C LEU A 121 -5.26 31.99 4.54
N GLN A 122 -4.00 32.33 4.84
CA GLN A 122 -2.85 31.48 4.52
C GLN A 122 -2.95 30.12 5.22
N GLN A 123 -3.24 30.10 6.52
CA GLN A 123 -3.44 28.85 7.27
C GLN A 123 -4.61 28.02 6.73
N GLY A 124 -5.71 28.68 6.33
CA GLY A 124 -6.84 28.01 5.69
C GLY A 124 -6.47 27.36 4.35
N GLN A 125 -5.70 28.07 3.53
CA GLN A 125 -5.22 27.57 2.24
C GLN A 125 -4.25 26.40 2.41
N GLU A 126 -3.33 26.46 3.37
CA GLU A 126 -2.43 25.35 3.71
C GLU A 126 -3.20 24.10 4.14
N LYS A 127 -4.23 24.24 4.97
CA LYS A 127 -5.11 23.12 5.37
C LYS A 127 -5.83 22.50 4.18
N LEU A 128 -6.30 23.31 3.23
CA LEU A 128 -6.93 22.82 2.01
C LEU A 128 -5.93 22.04 1.14
N ILE A 129 -4.71 22.55 0.99
CA ILE A 129 -3.64 21.86 0.25
C ILE A 129 -3.28 20.53 0.93
N GLN A 130 -3.14 20.52 2.25
CA GLN A 130 -2.87 19.30 3.02
C GLN A 130 -4.02 18.29 2.89
N GLY A 131 -5.27 18.74 2.99
CA GLY A 131 -6.45 17.91 2.78
C GLY A 131 -6.50 17.30 1.38
N ALA A 132 -6.23 18.10 0.34
CA ALA A 132 -6.16 17.62 -1.04
C ALA A 132 -5.06 16.58 -1.24
N ARG A 133 -3.88 16.75 -0.62
CA ARG A 133 -2.78 15.76 -0.66
C ARG A 133 -3.18 14.45 0.00
N GLN A 134 -3.81 14.51 1.16
CA GLN A 134 -4.28 13.31 1.87
C GLN A 134 -5.36 12.58 1.07
N GLN A 135 -6.28 13.32 0.44
CA GLN A 135 -7.30 12.73 -0.42
C GLN A 135 -6.67 12.08 -1.66
N ALA A 136 -5.72 12.75 -2.32
CA ALA A 136 -5.02 12.19 -3.46
C ALA A 136 -4.24 10.91 -3.10
N PHE A 137 -3.64 10.86 -1.91
CA PHE A 137 -2.99 9.65 -1.40
C PHE A 137 -3.99 8.50 -1.19
N LYS A 138 -5.13 8.77 -0.54
CA LYS A 138 -6.20 7.77 -0.36
C LYS A 138 -6.79 7.28 -1.68
N GLU A 139 -6.96 8.18 -2.65
CA GLU A 139 -7.44 7.82 -3.99
C GLU A 139 -6.41 6.98 -4.75
N ALA A 140 -5.11 7.27 -4.61
CA ALA A 140 -4.05 6.45 -5.20
C ALA A 140 -4.02 5.04 -4.59
N GLU A 141 -4.08 4.93 -3.26
CA GLU A 141 -4.15 3.65 -2.56
C GLU A 141 -5.40 2.85 -2.96
N ALA A 142 -6.55 3.51 -3.11
CA ALA A 142 -7.78 2.86 -3.57
C ALA A 142 -7.67 2.36 -5.02
N ARG A 143 -6.99 3.11 -5.90
CA ARG A 143 -6.72 2.69 -7.29
C ARG A 143 -5.82 1.47 -7.34
N GLU A 144 -4.74 1.46 -6.57
CA GLU A 144 -3.83 0.31 -6.49
C GLU A 144 -4.55 -0.96 -6.00
N LYS A 145 -5.37 -0.84 -4.94
CA LYS A 145 -6.21 -1.94 -4.45
C LYS A 145 -7.19 -2.45 -5.51
N LEU A 146 -7.79 -1.54 -6.29
CA LEU A 146 -8.68 -1.93 -7.40
C LEU A 146 -7.94 -2.65 -8.52
N ASP A 147 -6.72 -2.24 -8.84
CA ASP A 147 -5.90 -2.87 -9.88
C ASP A 147 -5.45 -4.28 -9.45
N ILE A 148 -5.04 -4.46 -8.19
CA ILE A 148 -4.77 -5.78 -7.62
C ILE A 148 -6.02 -6.67 -7.68
N ALA A 149 -7.18 -6.15 -7.28
CA ALA A 149 -8.44 -6.90 -7.32
C ALA A 149 -8.82 -7.31 -8.77
N ARG A 150 -8.55 -6.43 -9.76
CA ARG A 150 -8.75 -6.75 -11.18
C ARG A 150 -7.82 -7.86 -11.65
N LEU A 151 -6.53 -7.81 -11.30
CA LEU A 151 -5.58 -8.86 -11.64
C LEU A 151 -5.99 -10.21 -11.04
N GLN A 152 -6.43 -10.23 -9.77
CA GLN A 152 -6.95 -11.45 -9.14
C GLN A 152 -8.21 -11.97 -9.83
N ALA A 153 -9.12 -11.08 -10.23
CA ALA A 153 -10.31 -11.47 -10.98
C ALA A 153 -9.96 -12.04 -12.36
N GLU A 154 -8.98 -11.46 -13.06
CA GLU A 154 -8.50 -11.95 -14.34
C GLU A 154 -7.84 -13.33 -14.21
N GLN A 155 -7.01 -13.54 -13.19
CA GLN A 155 -6.43 -14.85 -12.88
C GLN A 155 -7.51 -15.90 -12.61
N ARG A 156 -8.51 -15.58 -11.79
CA ARG A 156 -9.65 -16.48 -11.54
C ARG A 156 -10.43 -16.78 -12.81
N SER A 157 -10.63 -15.79 -13.68
CA SER A 157 -11.30 -16.01 -14.97
C SER A 157 -10.52 -16.99 -15.86
N LYS A 158 -9.19 -16.79 -15.98
CA LYS A 158 -8.32 -17.70 -16.75
C LYS A 158 -8.33 -19.12 -16.19
N GLU A 159 -8.35 -19.26 -14.87
CA GLU A 159 -8.47 -20.56 -14.22
C GLU A 159 -9.82 -21.23 -14.52
N ILE A 160 -10.92 -20.49 -14.46
CA ILE A 160 -12.25 -20.98 -14.82
C ILE A 160 -12.27 -21.44 -16.29
N ASP A 161 -11.71 -20.65 -17.21
CA ASP A 161 -11.65 -21.00 -18.63
C ASP A 161 -10.81 -22.26 -18.88
N TYR A 162 -9.68 -22.42 -18.17
CA TYR A 162 -8.87 -23.63 -18.23
C TYR A 162 -9.64 -24.86 -17.74
N ARG A 163 -10.31 -24.75 -16.59
CA ARG A 163 -11.14 -25.83 -16.03
C ARG A 163 -12.28 -26.20 -16.98
N LEU A 164 -12.99 -25.21 -17.53
CA LEU A 164 -14.07 -25.44 -18.49
C LEU A 164 -13.56 -26.12 -19.78
N GLY A 165 -12.38 -25.73 -20.26
CA GLY A 165 -11.72 -26.37 -21.40
C GLY A 165 -11.30 -27.81 -21.10
N ALA A 166 -10.76 -28.08 -19.91
CA ALA A 166 -10.41 -29.41 -19.44
C ALA A 166 -11.65 -30.31 -19.33
N ASP A 167 -12.74 -29.80 -18.76
CA ASP A 167 -14.04 -30.50 -18.65
C ASP A 167 -14.62 -30.81 -20.03
N ALA A 168 -14.53 -29.89 -20.99
CA ALA A 168 -14.97 -30.12 -22.36
C ALA A 168 -14.12 -31.18 -23.10
N ARG A 169 -12.83 -31.31 -22.78
CA ARG A 169 -11.98 -32.41 -23.26
C ARG A 169 -12.42 -33.73 -22.62
N ALA A 170 -12.56 -33.75 -21.29
CA ALA A 170 -12.98 -34.92 -20.54
C ALA A 170 -14.32 -35.48 -21.05
N ALA A 171 -15.32 -34.62 -21.23
CA ALA A 171 -16.63 -35.00 -21.73
C ALA A 171 -16.57 -35.65 -23.12
N ARG A 172 -15.71 -35.16 -24.03
CA ARG A 172 -15.52 -35.75 -25.37
C ARG A 172 -14.87 -37.14 -25.29
N VAL A 173 -13.88 -37.32 -24.43
CA VAL A 173 -13.21 -38.62 -24.23
C VAL A 173 -14.21 -39.64 -23.67
N ILE A 174 -14.95 -39.26 -22.63
CA ILE A 174 -15.96 -40.11 -22.00
C ILE A 174 -17.07 -40.48 -23.00
N ALA A 175 -17.60 -39.51 -23.76
CA ALA A 175 -18.62 -39.78 -24.77
C ALA A 175 -18.12 -40.73 -25.86
N THR A 176 -16.85 -40.63 -26.26
CA THR A 176 -16.24 -41.52 -27.25
C THR A 176 -16.12 -42.95 -26.70
N ALA A 177 -15.66 -43.09 -25.45
CA ALA A 177 -15.54 -44.38 -24.78
C ALA A 177 -16.89 -45.10 -24.63
N ILE A 178 -17.94 -44.34 -24.30
CA ILE A 178 -19.32 -44.87 -24.24
C ILE A 178 -19.79 -45.37 -25.60
N ARG A 179 -19.51 -44.63 -26.69
CA ARG A 179 -19.87 -45.08 -28.05
C ARG A 179 -19.12 -46.35 -28.46
N MET A 180 -17.84 -46.49 -28.10
CA MET A 180 -17.07 -47.70 -28.37
C MET A 180 -17.64 -48.92 -27.62
N ARG A 181 -18.08 -48.71 -26.37
CA ARG A 181 -18.82 -49.72 -25.59
C ARG A 181 -20.14 -50.12 -26.23
N GLU A 182 -20.94 -49.15 -26.67
CA GLU A 182 -22.24 -49.39 -27.33
C GLU A 182 -22.09 -50.16 -28.65
N ARG A 183 -20.93 -50.04 -29.30
CA ARG A 183 -20.57 -50.80 -30.51
C ARG A 183 -19.92 -52.16 -30.20
N GLU A 184 -19.89 -52.57 -28.93
CA GLU A 184 -19.24 -53.79 -28.42
C GLU A 184 -17.73 -53.88 -28.77
N GLU A 185 -17.07 -52.74 -29.00
CA GLU A 185 -15.63 -52.69 -29.32
C GLU A 185 -14.76 -52.77 -28.06
N LEU A 186 -15.28 -52.34 -26.90
CA LEU A 186 -14.61 -52.43 -25.60
C LEU A 186 -15.56 -52.94 -24.51
N ASP A 187 -15.03 -53.73 -23.58
CA ASP A 187 -15.70 -54.19 -22.37
C ASP A 187 -15.67 -53.12 -21.26
N ASP A 188 -16.39 -53.36 -20.15
CA ASP A 188 -16.50 -52.38 -19.05
C ASP A 188 -15.13 -52.01 -18.44
N ILE A 189 -14.16 -52.94 -18.47
CA ILE A 189 -12.77 -52.72 -18.01
C ILE A 189 -12.00 -51.88 -19.04
N GLY A 190 -12.04 -52.25 -20.32
CA GLY A 190 -11.37 -51.54 -21.39
C GLY A 190 -11.88 -50.11 -21.59
N VAL A 191 -13.17 -49.85 -21.34
CA VAL A 191 -13.74 -48.48 -21.35
C VAL A 191 -13.11 -47.63 -20.25
N ALA A 192 -12.94 -48.17 -19.04
CA ALA A 192 -12.26 -47.47 -17.95
C ALA A 192 -10.79 -47.22 -18.29
N GLU A 193 -10.08 -48.24 -18.79
CA GLU A 193 -8.68 -48.14 -19.20
C GLU A 193 -8.49 -47.12 -20.33
N TYR A 194 -9.38 -47.08 -21.32
CA TYR A 194 -9.32 -46.13 -22.42
C TYR A 194 -9.46 -44.68 -21.93
N ILE A 195 -10.35 -44.41 -20.98
CA ILE A 195 -10.53 -43.06 -20.42
C ILE A 195 -9.27 -42.65 -19.62
N GLU A 196 -8.70 -43.56 -18.82
CA GLU A 196 -7.50 -43.30 -18.02
C GLU A 196 -6.25 -43.10 -18.89
N ARG A 197 -6.06 -43.90 -19.94
CA ARG A 197 -4.97 -43.74 -20.91
C ARG A 197 -4.98 -42.37 -21.60
N GLN A 198 -6.14 -41.72 -21.69
CA GLN A 198 -6.27 -40.37 -22.23
C GLN A 198 -6.06 -39.27 -21.17
N GLY A 199 -5.73 -39.65 -19.93
CA GLY A 199 -5.50 -38.76 -18.80
C GLY A 199 -6.77 -38.10 -18.28
N VAL A 200 -7.92 -38.75 -18.43
CA VAL A 200 -9.22 -38.28 -17.93
C VAL A 200 -9.66 -39.20 -16.79
N SER A 201 -10.22 -38.65 -15.72
CA SER A 201 -10.76 -39.46 -14.62
C SER A 201 -11.99 -40.26 -15.09
N VAL A 202 -12.05 -41.54 -14.73
CA VAL A 202 -13.21 -42.38 -15.03
C VAL A 202 -14.41 -41.93 -14.20
N PRO A 203 -15.59 -41.70 -14.80
CA PRO A 203 -16.82 -41.44 -14.06
C PRO A 203 -17.16 -42.57 -13.10
N ALA A 204 -17.63 -42.24 -11.90
CA ALA A 204 -17.90 -43.21 -10.83
C ALA A 204 -18.80 -44.38 -11.26
N ILE A 205 -19.76 -44.14 -12.16
CA ILE A 205 -20.67 -45.19 -12.68
C ILE A 205 -19.91 -46.19 -13.56
N LEU A 206 -18.97 -45.72 -14.39
CA LEU A 206 -18.16 -46.59 -15.25
C LEU A 206 -17.10 -47.32 -14.41
N ALA A 207 -16.48 -46.64 -13.44
CA ALA A 207 -15.54 -47.26 -12.51
C ALA A 207 -16.20 -48.40 -11.69
N ALA A 208 -17.41 -48.18 -11.17
CA ALA A 208 -18.15 -49.22 -10.44
C ALA A 208 -18.50 -50.44 -11.31
N ARG A 209 -18.76 -50.23 -12.61
CA ARG A 209 -19.01 -51.33 -13.56
C ARG A 209 -17.73 -52.09 -13.89
N ALA A 210 -16.63 -51.38 -14.14
CA ALA A 210 -15.31 -51.99 -14.33
C ALA A 210 -14.90 -52.82 -13.10
N ALA A 211 -15.06 -52.26 -11.89
CA ALA A 211 -14.80 -52.98 -10.65
C ALA A 211 -15.62 -54.26 -10.53
N LYS A 212 -16.93 -54.22 -10.86
CA LYS A 212 -17.77 -55.41 -10.86
C LYS A 212 -17.30 -56.45 -11.89
N ALA A 213 -16.90 -56.01 -13.08
CA ALA A 213 -16.35 -56.91 -14.10
C ALA A 213 -15.05 -57.56 -13.63
N ILE A 214 -14.16 -56.82 -12.97
CA ILE A 214 -12.91 -57.33 -12.37
C ILE A 214 -13.23 -58.40 -11.31
N THR A 215 -14.16 -58.12 -10.38
CA THR A 215 -14.53 -59.09 -9.33
C THR A 215 -15.14 -60.39 -9.89
N LEU A 216 -15.70 -60.37 -11.10
CA LEU A 216 -16.23 -61.57 -11.77
C LEU A 216 -15.14 -62.38 -12.49
N LEU A 217 -14.01 -61.75 -12.80
CA LEU A 217 -12.83 -62.39 -13.40
C LEU A 217 -11.89 -62.98 -12.34
N GLU A 218 -11.93 -62.47 -11.12
CA GLU A 218 -11.07 -62.94 -10.02
C GLU A 218 -11.52 -64.33 -9.56
N PRO A 219 -10.62 -65.35 -9.54
CA PRO A 219 -10.97 -66.68 -9.08
C PRO A 219 -11.30 -66.67 -7.58
N PRO A 220 -12.32 -67.41 -7.14
CA PRO A 220 -12.70 -67.44 -5.72
C PRO A 220 -11.53 -67.98 -4.89
N ILE A 221 -11.11 -67.21 -3.88
CA ILE A 221 -10.16 -67.67 -2.86
C ILE A 221 -10.87 -68.75 -2.05
N SER A 222 -10.30 -69.95 -1.93
CA SER A 222 -10.85 -70.97 -1.06
C SER A 222 -10.53 -70.62 0.40
N ASP A 223 -11.56 -70.47 1.23
CA ASP A 223 -11.45 -70.24 2.69
C ASP A 223 -10.88 -71.44 3.48
N SER A 224 -10.34 -72.47 2.81
CA SER A 224 -9.65 -73.58 3.46
C SER A 224 -8.26 -73.12 3.90
N ASN A 225 -8.21 -72.47 5.06
CA ASN A 225 -7.00 -72.04 5.76
C ASN A 225 -6.31 -73.20 6.52
N ASP A 226 -6.39 -74.42 6.01
CA ASP A 226 -5.71 -75.58 6.60
C ASP A 226 -4.32 -75.69 5.96
N VAL A 227 -3.40 -74.84 6.41
CA VAL A 227 -1.97 -75.03 6.13
C VAL A 227 -1.52 -76.19 6.99
N ASP A 228 -1.29 -77.35 6.36
CA ASP A 228 -0.76 -78.54 7.01
C ASP A 228 0.63 -78.21 7.60
N ASP A 229 0.87 -78.57 8.86
CA ASP A 229 2.15 -78.36 9.55
C ASP A 229 3.30 -78.97 8.74
N GLU A 230 3.04 -80.07 8.02
CA GLU A 230 4.04 -80.74 7.17
C GLU A 230 4.36 -79.95 5.89
N GLN A 231 3.40 -79.18 5.38
CA GLN A 231 3.61 -78.24 4.28
C GLN A 231 4.36 -76.99 4.77
N LEU A 232 4.03 -76.49 5.95
CA LEU A 232 4.73 -75.36 6.58
C LEU A 232 6.20 -75.70 6.85
N ASP A 233 6.50 -76.90 7.34
CA ASP A 233 7.86 -77.36 7.62
C ASP A 233 8.70 -77.54 6.34
N LYS A 234 8.04 -77.96 5.26
CA LYS A 234 8.66 -78.06 3.93
C LYS A 234 8.98 -76.68 3.37
N GLU A 235 8.03 -75.75 3.42
CA GLU A 235 8.20 -74.37 2.96
C GLU A 235 9.25 -73.63 3.81
N ALA A 236 9.30 -73.88 5.12
CA ALA A 236 10.33 -73.33 6.01
C ALA A 236 11.74 -73.83 5.67
N ARG A 237 11.90 -75.11 5.32
CA ARG A 237 13.20 -75.66 4.86
C ARG A 237 13.60 -75.13 3.49
N GLU A 238 12.65 -74.99 2.57
CA GLU A 238 12.89 -74.39 1.26
C GLU A 238 13.30 -72.92 1.42
N PHE A 239 12.64 -72.17 2.30
CA PHE A 239 12.98 -70.79 2.62
C PHE A 239 14.35 -70.65 3.30
N ALA A 240 14.67 -71.53 4.25
CA ALA A 240 16.00 -71.58 4.88
C ALA A 240 17.11 -71.88 3.86
N SER A 241 16.85 -72.76 2.89
CA SER A 241 17.80 -73.04 1.80
C SER A 241 17.99 -71.86 0.84
N LEU A 242 16.93 -71.08 0.59
CA LEU A 242 16.99 -69.84 -0.18
C LEU A 242 17.74 -68.75 0.59
N GLN A 243 17.54 -68.67 1.92
CA GLN A 243 18.27 -67.76 2.79
C GLN A 243 19.76 -68.07 2.85
N ALA A 244 20.15 -69.34 2.80
CA ALA A 244 21.56 -69.74 2.76
C ALA A 244 22.28 -69.23 1.49
N ASN A 245 21.55 -69.13 0.37
CA ASN A 245 22.06 -68.58 -0.90
C ASN A 245 21.86 -67.06 -1.05
N HIS A 246 21.09 -66.44 -0.15
CA HIS A 246 20.75 -65.01 -0.19
C HIS A 246 21.97 -64.07 -0.12
N PRO A 247 23.04 -64.34 0.67
CA PRO A 247 24.24 -63.49 0.67
C PRO A 247 24.95 -63.48 -0.67
N GLN A 248 25.03 -64.65 -1.33
CA GLN A 248 25.64 -64.81 -2.65
C GLN A 248 24.80 -64.06 -3.70
N TRP A 249 23.48 -64.26 -3.68
CA TRP A 249 22.55 -63.57 -4.57
C TRP A 249 22.58 -62.05 -4.40
N LEU A 250 22.67 -61.54 -3.16
CA LEU A 250 22.81 -60.11 -2.91
C LEU A 250 24.13 -59.56 -3.43
N ALA A 251 25.23 -60.31 -3.30
CA ALA A 251 26.53 -59.91 -3.84
C ALA A 251 26.49 -59.83 -5.38
N ASP A 252 25.94 -60.86 -6.02
CA ASP A 252 25.78 -60.91 -7.48
C ASP A 252 24.89 -59.77 -7.97
N ARG A 253 23.75 -59.54 -7.31
CA ARG A 253 22.81 -58.48 -7.69
C ARG A 253 23.38 -57.07 -7.46
N ARG A 254 24.23 -56.88 -6.44
CA ARG A 254 24.97 -55.63 -6.25
C ARG A 254 26.01 -55.40 -7.35
N ALA A 255 26.68 -56.45 -7.81
CA ALA A 255 27.61 -56.36 -8.93
C ALA A 255 26.89 -56.03 -10.26
N ASP A 256 25.74 -56.65 -10.51
CA ASP A 256 24.91 -56.34 -11.68
C ASP A 256 24.42 -54.90 -11.66
N VAL A 257 23.90 -54.43 -10.51
CA VAL A 257 23.47 -53.04 -10.34
C VAL A 257 24.63 -52.07 -10.52
N ALA A 258 25.81 -52.36 -9.95
CA ALA A 258 27.00 -51.52 -10.15
C ALA A 258 27.38 -51.41 -11.63
N THR A 259 27.33 -52.53 -12.36
CA THR A 259 27.59 -52.58 -13.80
C THR A 259 26.57 -51.73 -14.57
N ILE A 260 25.28 -51.85 -14.27
CA ILE A 260 24.22 -51.05 -14.91
C ILE A 260 24.38 -49.55 -14.61
N VAL A 261 24.73 -49.20 -13.36
CA VAL A 261 24.93 -47.82 -12.93
C VAL A 261 26.15 -47.21 -13.62
N GLU A 262 27.21 -47.98 -13.84
CA GLU A 262 28.41 -47.57 -14.59
C GLU A 262 28.12 -47.44 -16.10
N ASP A 263 27.49 -48.45 -16.72
CA ASP A 263 27.17 -48.49 -18.15
C ASP A 263 26.21 -47.37 -18.58
N LEU A 264 25.20 -47.08 -17.75
CA LEU A 264 24.24 -45.99 -18.00
C LEU A 264 24.77 -44.64 -17.53
N GLY A 265 25.96 -44.60 -16.92
CA GLY A 265 26.53 -43.41 -16.32
C GLY A 265 25.58 -42.77 -15.32
N CYS A 266 24.85 -43.57 -14.52
CA CYS A 266 23.87 -43.14 -13.53
C CYS A 266 24.48 -42.94 -12.14
N GLY A 267 25.76 -43.28 -11.94
CA GLY A 267 26.47 -43.07 -10.68
C GLY A 267 26.99 -41.64 -10.49
N ASP A 268 27.64 -41.42 -9.36
CA ASP A 268 28.22 -40.14 -8.94
C ASP A 268 29.32 -39.64 -9.88
N TYR A 269 29.93 -40.57 -10.62
CA TYR A 269 30.96 -40.32 -11.62
C TYR A 269 30.41 -40.59 -13.02
N ASP A 270 30.81 -39.75 -13.96
CA ASP A 270 30.48 -39.90 -15.37
C ASP A 270 31.41 -40.92 -16.06
N GLN A 271 31.12 -41.19 -17.34
CA GLN A 271 31.88 -42.11 -18.19
C GLN A 271 33.36 -41.75 -18.38
N ASN A 272 33.79 -40.54 -18.00
CA ASN A 272 35.17 -40.09 -18.07
C ASN A 272 35.89 -40.22 -16.71
N GLY A 273 35.20 -40.72 -15.68
CA GLY A 273 35.68 -40.75 -14.30
C GLY A 273 35.66 -39.39 -13.62
N GLU A 274 35.01 -38.38 -14.22
CA GLU A 274 34.79 -37.08 -13.59
C GLU A 274 33.49 -37.09 -12.82
N ARG A 275 33.46 -36.40 -11.68
CA ARG A 275 32.26 -36.34 -10.85
C ARG A 275 31.15 -35.55 -11.56
N LYS A 276 29.93 -36.05 -11.50
CA LYS A 276 28.77 -35.32 -12.03
C LYS A 276 28.54 -34.01 -11.28
N ALA A 277 28.16 -32.99 -12.05
CA ALA A 277 27.80 -31.69 -11.50
C ALA A 277 26.58 -31.81 -10.56
N GLY A 278 26.76 -31.43 -9.29
CA GLY A 278 25.73 -31.46 -8.25
C GLY A 278 25.87 -32.58 -7.21
N GLU A 279 26.80 -33.52 -7.40
CA GLU A 279 27.09 -34.56 -6.40
C GLU A 279 28.13 -34.08 -5.38
N PHE A 280 27.83 -34.22 -4.08
CA PHE A 280 28.62 -33.67 -2.98
C PHE A 280 29.56 -34.71 -2.34
N GLU A 281 30.68 -34.27 -1.77
CA GLU A 281 31.55 -35.18 -1.00
C GLU A 281 30.81 -35.63 0.27
N SER A 282 30.94 -36.90 0.62
CA SER A 282 30.24 -37.48 1.77
C SER A 282 30.68 -36.90 3.12
N ASN A 283 31.71 -36.05 3.13
CA ASN A 283 32.24 -35.30 4.28
C ASN A 283 32.51 -33.82 3.93
N ASP A 284 31.71 -33.24 3.04
CA ASP A 284 31.85 -31.82 2.71
C ASP A 284 31.14 -30.98 3.79
N ASP A 285 31.85 -30.61 4.86
CA ASP A 285 31.34 -29.79 5.96
C ASP A 285 31.08 -28.32 5.54
N GLU A 286 31.40 -27.96 4.30
CA GLU A 286 31.24 -26.61 3.72
C GLU A 286 29.95 -26.45 2.91
N LEU A 287 29.06 -27.43 2.94
CA LEU A 287 27.76 -27.34 2.28
C LEU A 287 26.83 -26.39 3.05
N ASP A 288 26.60 -25.21 2.46
CA ASP A 288 25.58 -24.25 2.88
C ASP A 288 24.17 -24.76 2.52
N ILE A 289 23.82 -25.94 3.05
CA ILE A 289 22.49 -26.51 2.97
C ILE A 289 21.64 -25.69 3.92
N ASP A 290 20.96 -24.67 3.39
CA ASP A 290 19.99 -23.88 4.12
C ASP A 290 18.79 -24.77 4.51
N PRO A 291 18.69 -25.24 5.76
CA PRO A 291 17.61 -26.13 6.16
C PRO A 291 16.26 -25.40 6.13
N SER A 292 16.28 -24.07 6.20
CA SER A 292 15.10 -23.22 6.15
C SER A 292 14.47 -23.16 4.76
N ALA A 293 15.25 -23.38 3.70
CA ALA A 293 14.76 -23.44 2.32
C ALA A 293 13.77 -24.59 2.09
N THR A 294 13.89 -25.69 2.86
CA THR A 294 12.99 -26.84 2.80
C THR A 294 11.94 -26.86 3.91
N ALA A 295 12.10 -26.03 4.95
CA ALA A 295 11.20 -25.97 6.10
C ALA A 295 9.76 -25.55 5.72
N GLU A 296 9.59 -24.76 4.66
CA GLU A 296 8.26 -24.36 4.17
C GLU A 296 7.48 -25.54 3.54
N ILE A 297 8.20 -26.56 3.05
CA ILE A 297 7.60 -27.74 2.39
C ILE A 297 7.38 -28.88 3.40
N TYR A 298 8.33 -29.09 4.31
CA TYR A 298 8.32 -30.23 5.23
C TYR A 298 7.99 -29.89 6.68
N GLY A 299 7.77 -28.61 6.99
CA GLY A 299 7.57 -28.11 8.35
C GLY A 299 8.89 -27.93 9.10
N ASP A 300 8.86 -27.03 10.08
CA ASP A 300 9.99 -26.72 10.97
C ASP A 300 10.36 -27.99 11.75
N TYR A 301 11.39 -28.70 11.28
CA TYR A 301 11.92 -29.87 11.97
C TYR A 301 12.71 -29.36 13.18
N ASP A 302 12.01 -29.20 14.31
CA ASP A 302 12.64 -28.90 15.59
C ASP A 302 13.48 -30.10 16.03
N ALA A 303 14.78 -30.01 15.81
CA ALA A 303 15.75 -31.03 16.21
C ALA A 303 15.84 -31.22 17.75
N SER A 304 15.03 -30.52 18.54
CA SER A 304 14.88 -30.74 19.98
C SER A 304 13.78 -31.73 20.37
N ASP A 305 12.95 -32.21 19.43
CA ASP A 305 11.90 -33.23 19.69
C ASP A 305 12.42 -34.68 19.58
N THR A 306 13.69 -34.90 19.94
CA THR A 306 14.24 -36.23 20.20
C THR A 306 14.29 -36.51 21.72
N GLU A 307 13.19 -36.27 22.44
CA GLU A 307 12.83 -37.12 23.57
C GLU A 307 11.95 -38.26 23.02
N TYR A 308 12.55 -39.10 22.19
CA TYR A 308 12.08 -40.45 22.04
C TYR A 308 12.37 -41.15 23.37
N ASP A 309 11.37 -41.15 24.25
CA ASP A 309 11.29 -42.04 25.41
C ASP A 309 11.57 -43.46 24.89
N GLY A 310 12.79 -43.91 25.12
CA GLY A 310 13.24 -45.26 24.84
C GLY A 310 12.54 -46.23 25.79
N GLY A 311 11.24 -46.43 25.56
CA GLY A 311 10.52 -47.60 26.01
C GLY A 311 11.07 -48.81 25.28
N TYR A 312 12.20 -49.33 25.76
CA TYR A 312 12.56 -50.71 25.53
C TYR A 312 11.48 -51.55 26.21
N ASP A 313 10.42 -51.90 25.48
CA ASP A 313 9.72 -53.14 25.77
C ASP A 313 10.74 -54.25 25.53
N GLU A 314 11.40 -54.64 26.60
CA GLU A 314 12.23 -55.82 26.72
C GLU A 314 11.35 -57.02 26.34
N ILE A 315 11.36 -57.39 25.06
CA ILE A 315 10.80 -58.65 24.62
C ILE A 315 11.69 -59.72 25.24
N ALA A 316 11.27 -60.20 26.42
CA ALA A 316 11.87 -61.33 27.10
C ALA A 316 11.70 -62.57 26.21
N ILE A 317 12.74 -62.85 25.41
CA ILE A 317 12.89 -64.15 24.76
C ILE A 317 13.36 -65.10 25.86
N GLU A 318 12.41 -65.80 26.48
CA GLU A 318 12.68 -66.86 27.44
C GLU A 318 13.46 -67.96 26.72
N SER A 319 14.72 -68.16 27.11
CA SER A 319 15.53 -69.26 26.59
C SER A 319 14.96 -70.59 27.10
N PRO A 320 14.80 -71.62 26.25
CA PRO A 320 14.36 -72.92 26.73
C PRO A 320 15.43 -73.51 27.66
N GLU A 321 15.06 -73.76 28.91
CA GLU A 321 15.89 -74.51 29.85
C GLU A 321 16.21 -75.89 29.26
N ALA A 322 17.49 -76.21 29.20
CA ALA A 322 17.98 -77.55 28.94
C ALA A 322 17.99 -78.33 30.27
N ASP A 323 16.98 -79.19 30.46
CA ASP A 323 17.04 -80.60 30.93
C ASP A 323 15.67 -81.10 31.41
#